data_AF-A0A525IWM7-F1
#
_entry.id   AF-A0A525IWM7-F1
#
_cell.length_a   1.000
_cell.length_b   1.000
_cell.length_c   1.000
_cell.angle_alpha   90.00
_cell.angle_beta   90.00
_cell.angle_gamma   90.00
#
_symmetry.space_group_name_H-M   'P 1'
#
loop_
_entity.id
_entity.type
_entity.pdbx_description
1 polymer ?
#
loop_
_entity_poly.entity_id
_entity_poly.type
_entity_poly.pdbx_seq_one_letter_code
_entity_poly.pdbx_strand_id
1 'polypeptide(L)' 'MDGPDLPDEILVDARGHRCPVPTLRLRKALEAAPAGARVRLLADDPMA' A
#
# COMPACT_ATOMS: atom_id res chain seq x y z
N MET A 1 19.93 3.24 -0.36
CA MET A 1 20.17 1.81 -0.65
C MET A 1 18.81 1.14 -0.65
N ASP A 2 17.98 1.46 -1.66
CA ASP A 2 16.69 0.79 -1.87
C ASP A 2 16.99 -0.57 -2.51
N GLY A 3 16.51 -1.64 -1.85
CA GLY A 3 16.73 -3.03 -2.25
C GLY A 3 16.12 -3.36 -3.62
N PRO A 4 16.43 -4.55 -4.17
CA PRO A 4 16.15 -4.88 -5.55
C PRO A 4 14.67 -4.69 -5.85
N ASP A 5 14.39 -3.96 -6.93
CA ASP A 5 13.09 -3.83 -7.59
C ASP A 5 12.46 -5.21 -7.69
N LEU A 6 11.60 -5.53 -6.71
CA LEU A 6 10.88 -6.78 -6.69
C LEU A 6 9.79 -6.64 -7.75
N PRO A 7 9.74 -7.52 -8.76
CA PRO A 7 8.97 -7.31 -9.98
C PRO A 7 7.45 -7.19 -9.78
N ASP A 8 6.95 -7.39 -8.56
CA ASP A 8 5.53 -7.34 -8.18
C ASP A 8 5.28 -6.43 -6.96
N GLU A 9 5.89 -5.24 -6.96
CA GLU A 9 5.63 -4.24 -5.92
C GLU A 9 4.46 -3.31 -6.30
N ILE A 10 3.34 -3.45 -5.59
CA ILE A 10 2.11 -2.68 -5.78
C ILE A 10 2.14 -1.45 -4.88
N LEU A 11 2.19 -0.26 -5.47
CA LEU A 11 2.12 1.01 -4.75
C LEU A 11 0.66 1.45 -4.57
N VAL A 12 0.26 1.72 -3.33
CA VAL A 12 -1.04 2.26 -2.95
C VAL A 12 -0.83 3.64 -2.35
N ASP A 13 -1.16 4.69 -3.10
CA ASP A 13 -1.17 6.04 -2.57
C ASP A 13 -2.54 6.34 -1.94
N ALA A 14 -2.51 6.60 -0.64
CA ALA A 14 -3.63 7.01 0.18
C ALA A 14 -3.33 8.30 0.96
N ARG A 15 -2.32 9.09 0.57
CA ARG A 15 -2.05 10.40 1.17
C ARG A 15 -3.22 11.36 0.95
N GLY A 16 -3.43 12.29 1.89
CA GLY A 16 -4.58 13.18 1.99
C GLY A 16 -5.88 12.50 2.44
N HIS A 17 -5.90 11.17 2.63
CA HIS A 17 -7.08 10.46 3.06
C HIS A 17 -7.05 10.14 4.55
N ARG A 18 -8.16 10.40 5.24
CA ARG A 18 -8.34 10.02 6.64
C ARG A 18 -8.85 8.59 6.77
N CYS A 19 -8.66 8.01 7.97
CA CYS A 19 -9.28 6.75 8.36
C CYS A 19 -10.80 6.76 8.04
N PRO A 20 -11.34 5.67 7.45
CA PRO A 20 -10.74 4.35 7.22
C PRO A 20 -10.16 4.12 5.81
N VAL A 21 -10.05 5.17 4.98
CA VAL A 21 -9.74 5.03 3.56
C VAL A 21 -8.36 4.40 3.28
N PRO A 22 -7.27 4.75 4.00
CA PRO A 22 -5.98 4.11 3.78
C PRO A 22 -6.02 2.59 3.98
N THR A 23 -6.68 2.14 5.05
CA THR A 23 -6.84 0.71 5.37
C THR A 23 -7.65 -0.03 4.32
N LEU A 24 -8.75 0.57 3.85
CA LEU A 24 -9.60 -0.05 2.82
C LEU A 24 -8.87 -0.18 1.48
N ARG A 25 -8.07 0.82 1.10
CA ARG A 25 -7.27 0.79 -0.13
C ARG A 25 -6.17 -0.25 -0.06
N LEU A 26 -5.47 -0.33 1.07
CA LEU A 26 -4.47 -1.37 1.31
C LEU A 26 -5.08 -2.77 1.23
N ARG A 27 -6.23 -3.01 1.90
CA ARG A 27 -6.93 -4.30 1.82
C ARG A 27 -7.25 -4.67 0.37
N LYS A 28 -7.83 -3.74 -0.40
CA LYS A 28 -8.17 -3.99 -1.81
C LYS A 28 -6.93 -4.34 -2.65
N ALA A 29 -5.81 -3.68 -2.40
CA ALA A 29 -4.56 -3.98 -3.09
C ALA A 29 -4.00 -5.35 -2.72
N LEU A 30 -4.07 -5.74 -1.45
CA LEU A 30 -3.67 -7.07 -0.98
C LEU A 30 -4.57 -8.18 -1.55
N GLU A 31 -5.88 -7.94 -1.66
CA GLU A 31 -6.83 -8.90 -2.26
C GLU A 31 -6.56 -9.13 -3.75
N ALA A 32 -6.09 -8.10 -4.46
CA ALA A 32 -5.73 -8.18 -5.87
C ALA A 32 -4.28 -8.64 -6.11
N ALA A 33 -3.45 -8.69 -5.07
CA ALA A 33 -2.04 -9.00 -5.18
C ALA A 33 -1.81 -10.51 -5.37
N PRO A 34 -0.96 -10.93 -6.33
CA PRO A 34 -0.57 -12.33 -6.44
C PRO A 34 0.26 -12.77 -5.24
N ALA A 35 0.31 -14.08 -4.98
CA ALA A 35 1.12 -14.63 -3.91
C ALA A 35 2.61 -14.26 -4.09
N GLY A 36 3.20 -13.67 -3.07
CA GLY A 36 4.60 -13.20 -3.10
C GLY A 36 4.78 -11.73 -3.54
N ALA A 37 3.71 -11.07 -3.98
CA ALA A 37 3.74 -9.64 -4.24
C ALA A 37 3.90 -8.82 -2.95
N ARG A 38 4.50 -7.63 -3.09
CA ARG A 38 4.67 -6.68 -1.99
C ARG A 38 3.78 -5.49 -2.22
N VAL A 39 3.08 -5.03 -1.18
CA VAL A 39 2.22 -3.85 -1.28
C VAL A 39 2.83 -2.75 -0.41
N ARG A 40 3.13 -1.59 -1.01
CA ARG A 40 3.58 -0.38 -0.32
C ARG A 40 2.42 0.60 -0.20
N LEU A 41 2.02 0.93 1.03
CA LEU A 41 1.02 1.96 1.30
C LEU A 41 1.72 3.28 1.67
N LEU A 42 1.40 4.36 0.96
CA LEU A 42 1.72 5.72 1.37
C LEU A 42 0.46 6.34 2.00
N ALA A 43 0.50 6.60 3.30
CA ALA A 43 -0.55 7.30 4.03
C ALA A 43 0.09 8.38 4.90
N ASP A 44 -0.57 9.52 5.02
CA ASP A 44 -0.17 10.69 5.82
C ASP A 44 -1.23 11.01 6.88
N ASP A 45 -2.05 10.02 7.24
CA ASP A 45 -3.10 10.23 8.21
C ASP A 45 -2.49 10.47 9.60
N PRO A 46 -2.98 11.47 10.35
CA PRO A 46 -2.40 11.85 11.63
C PRO A 46 -2.70 10.84 12.76
N MET A 47 -3.31 9.70 12.44
CA MET A 47 -3.64 8.61 13.37
C MET A 47 -2.77 7.36 13.13
N ALA A 48 -1.62 7.53 12.46
CA ALA A 48 -0.58 6.52 12.32
C ALA A 48 0.33 6.45 13.56
#